data_AF-A0A3B8XNQ5-F1
#
_entry.id   AF-A0A3B8XNQ5-F1
#
_cell.length_a   1.000
_cell.length_b   1.000
_cell.length_c   1.000
_cell.angle_alpha   90.00
_cell.angle_beta   90.00
_cell.angle_gamma   90.00
#
_symmetry.space_group_name_H-M   'P 1'
#
loop_
_entity.id
_entity.type
_entity.pdbx_description
1 polymer ?
#
loop_
_entity_poly.entity_id
_entity_poly.type
_entity_poly.pdbx_seq_one_letter_code
_entity_poly.pdbx_strand_id
1 'polypeptide(L)'
;MRPVSISILAAAAVTFLAATASAETTTATGSRIMKDAYGTQTKWGRSLKLPEDGKVVRVMYGTYGFSIVDQSGNTVGDFLLPEMAVGTELAAGEYQIVPYVCAKHRHHHVEVTVEY
;
A
#
# COMPACT_ATOMS: atom_id res chain seq x y z
N MET A 1 2.84 -16.90 -72.86
CA MET A 1 3.61 -16.83 -71.61
C MET A 1 3.09 -15.67 -70.78
N ARG A 2 2.60 -15.93 -69.57
CA ARG A 2 2.33 -14.94 -68.52
C ARG A 2 2.61 -15.63 -67.18
N PRO A 3 3.56 -15.16 -66.35
CA PRO A 3 3.77 -15.75 -65.04
C PRO A 3 2.66 -15.28 -64.10
N VAL A 4 1.99 -16.22 -63.45
CA VAL A 4 1.12 -15.95 -62.30
C VAL A 4 2.04 -15.79 -61.10
N SER A 5 2.23 -14.56 -60.66
CA SER A 5 3.00 -14.25 -59.45
C SER A 5 2.16 -14.63 -58.23
N ILE A 6 2.50 -15.77 -57.61
CA ILE A 6 2.01 -16.18 -56.31
C ILE A 6 2.75 -15.32 -55.28
N SER A 7 2.17 -14.20 -54.88
CA SER A 7 2.66 -13.42 -53.74
C SER A 7 2.09 -14.02 -52.46
N ILE A 8 2.87 -14.92 -51.85
CA ILE A 8 2.69 -15.35 -50.46
C ILE A 8 2.92 -14.11 -49.59
N LEU A 9 1.84 -13.47 -49.13
CA LEU A 9 1.93 -12.49 -48.06
C LEU A 9 2.22 -13.26 -46.76
N ALA A 10 3.47 -13.21 -46.33
CA ALA A 10 3.88 -13.68 -45.01
C ALA A 10 3.11 -12.89 -43.94
N ALA A 11 2.20 -13.57 -43.24
CA ALA A 11 1.59 -13.04 -42.04
C ALA A 11 2.68 -12.93 -40.96
N ALA A 12 3.21 -11.72 -40.76
CA ALA A 12 4.02 -11.40 -39.60
C ALA A 12 3.12 -11.46 -38.36
N ALA A 13 3.08 -12.63 -37.71
CA ALA A 13 2.50 -12.79 -36.39
C ALA A 13 3.36 -11.99 -35.40
N VAL A 14 3.03 -10.71 -35.20
CA VAL A 14 3.54 -9.94 -34.07
C VAL A 14 2.89 -10.51 -32.82
N THR A 15 3.56 -11.49 -32.21
CA THR A 15 3.26 -11.91 -30.84
C THR A 15 3.59 -10.73 -29.93
N PHE A 16 2.58 -9.90 -29.65
CA PHE A 16 2.62 -9.01 -28.49
C PHE A 16 2.67 -9.92 -27.26
N LEU A 17 3.88 -10.16 -26.76
CA LEU A 17 4.08 -10.63 -25.40
C LEU A 17 3.53 -9.53 -24.50
N ALA A 18 2.24 -9.63 -24.16
CA ALA A 18 1.68 -8.89 -23.06
C ALA A 18 2.44 -9.36 -21.80
N ALA A 19 3.45 -8.61 -21.41
CA ALA A 19 4.00 -8.72 -20.06
C ALA A 19 2.81 -8.46 -19.13
N THR A 20 2.33 -9.50 -18.46
CA THR A 20 1.37 -9.35 -17.38
C THR A 20 2.05 -8.47 -16.34
N ALA A 21 1.53 -7.26 -16.11
CA ALA A 21 1.96 -6.45 -14.98
C ALA A 21 1.71 -7.28 -13.72
N SER A 22 2.79 -7.76 -13.11
CA SER A 22 2.73 -8.43 -11.82
C SER A 22 2.67 -7.32 -10.78
N ALA A 23 1.56 -7.24 -10.06
CA ALA A 23 1.46 -6.31 -8.96
C ALA A 23 2.51 -6.67 -7.90
N GLU A 24 3.30 -5.67 -7.49
CA GLU A 24 4.27 -5.82 -6.41
C GLU A 24 3.58 -5.51 -5.08
N THR A 25 4.16 -5.96 -3.97
CA THR A 25 3.65 -5.59 -2.65
C THR A 25 4.71 -4.89 -1.83
N THR A 26 4.29 -3.86 -1.08
CA THR A 26 5.11 -3.22 -0.06
C THR A 26 4.38 -3.19 1.27
N THR A 27 5.12 -3.21 2.37
CA THR A 27 4.55 -3.21 3.72
C THR A 27 5.15 -2.11 4.57
N ALA A 28 4.27 -1.25 5.07
CA ALA A 28 4.60 -0.22 6.04
C ALA A 28 4.24 -0.65 7.45
N THR A 29 4.90 -0.05 8.43
CA THR A 29 4.62 -0.33 9.85
C THR A 29 4.50 0.96 10.64
N GLY A 30 3.64 0.94 11.65
CA GLY A 30 3.45 2.04 12.59
C GLY A 30 3.39 1.51 14.00
N SER A 31 4.12 2.14 14.91
CA SER A 31 4.09 1.82 16.35
C SER A 31 4.06 3.10 17.17
N ARG A 32 3.25 3.08 18.23
CA ARG A 32 3.15 4.19 19.18
C ARG A 32 3.14 3.67 20.60
N ILE A 33 4.07 4.18 21.41
CA ILE A 33 4.09 4.01 22.87
C ILE A 33 3.82 5.35 23.53
N MET A 34 2.95 5.33 24.53
CA MET A 34 2.73 6.43 25.46
C MET A 34 3.19 6.01 26.85
N LYS A 35 3.83 6.93 27.58
CA LYS A 35 4.22 6.73 28.99
C LYS A 35 3.64 7.84 29.82
N ASP A 36 2.44 7.62 30.36
CA ASP A 36 1.65 8.66 31.03
C ASP A 36 2.33 9.23 32.26
N ALA A 37 2.97 8.37 33.05
CA ALA A 37 3.73 8.76 34.25
C ALA A 37 4.83 9.81 33.96
N TYR A 38 5.32 9.84 32.71
CA TYR A 38 6.39 10.76 32.30
C TYR A 38 5.94 11.74 31.21
N GLY A 39 4.66 11.70 30.78
CA GLY A 39 4.16 12.50 29.67
C GLY A 39 4.91 12.31 28.34
N THR A 40 5.62 11.19 28.16
CA THR A 40 6.44 10.96 26.97
C THR A 40 5.75 10.06 25.95
N GLN A 41 6.17 10.21 24.69
CA GLN A 41 5.70 9.38 23.58
C GLN A 41 6.88 8.96 22.71
N THR A 42 6.86 7.70 22.27
CA THR A 42 7.77 7.19 21.25
C THR A 42 6.95 6.72 20.06
N LYS A 43 7.39 7.12 18.87
CA LYS A 43 6.84 6.68 17.58
C LYS A 43 7.97 6.06 16.78
N TRP A 44 7.72 4.91 16.17
CA TRP A 44 8.63 4.30 15.21
C TRP A 44 7.85 3.48 14.20
N GLY A 45 8.47 3.18 13.06
CA GLY A 45 7.80 2.51 11.95
C GLY A 45 8.59 2.66 10.66
N ARG A 46 8.14 1.96 9.62
CA ARG A 46 8.63 2.14 8.26
C ARG A 46 7.55 2.83 7.44
N SER A 47 7.91 3.94 6.81
CA SER A 47 7.02 4.64 5.88
C SER A 47 6.56 3.71 4.77
N LEU A 48 5.32 3.86 4.35
CA LEU A 48 4.83 3.31 3.10
C LEU A 48 5.41 4.14 1.95
N LYS A 49 5.98 3.50 0.94
CA LYS A 49 6.45 4.15 -0.28
C LYS A 49 5.84 3.43 -1.46
N LEU A 50 4.98 4.12 -2.20
CA LEU A 50 4.29 3.61 -3.36
C LEU A 50 4.84 4.30 -4.61
N PRO A 51 5.48 3.56 -5.54
CA PRO A 51 5.97 4.13 -6.79
C PRO A 51 4.83 4.46 -7.78
N GLU A 52 3.70 3.79 -7.64
CA GLU A 52 2.46 4.00 -8.40
C GLU A 52 1.24 3.84 -7.49
N ASP A 53 0.04 4.09 -8.03
CA ASP A 53 -1.21 3.96 -7.26
C ASP A 53 -1.39 2.49 -6.81
N GLY A 54 -1.79 2.30 -5.55
CA GLY A 54 -1.90 0.98 -4.95
C GLY A 54 -3.15 0.80 -4.13
N LYS A 55 -3.43 -0.44 -3.75
CA LYS A 55 -4.57 -0.84 -2.92
C LYS A 55 -4.12 -1.60 -1.69
N VAL A 56 -4.65 -1.24 -0.53
CA VAL A 56 -4.41 -1.98 0.71
C VAL A 56 -5.02 -3.37 0.58
N VAL A 57 -4.19 -4.41 0.68
CA VAL A 57 -4.64 -5.82 0.55
C VAL A 57 -4.61 -6.58 1.88
N ARG A 58 -3.85 -6.08 2.86
CA ARG A 58 -3.73 -6.73 4.17
C ARG A 58 -3.39 -5.72 5.25
N VAL A 59 -3.98 -5.93 6.43
CA VAL A 59 -3.58 -5.25 7.66
C VAL A 59 -3.31 -6.28 8.74
N MET A 60 -2.17 -6.17 9.42
CA MET A 60 -1.90 -6.88 10.68
C MET A 60 -1.88 -5.86 11.80
N TYR A 61 -2.53 -6.17 12.91
CA TYR A 61 -2.74 -5.15 13.94
C TYR A 61 -2.75 -5.75 15.34
N GLY A 62 -2.20 -4.97 16.27
CA GLY A 62 -2.34 -5.13 17.73
C GLY A 62 -2.95 -3.87 18.34
N THR A 63 -3.87 -3.23 17.61
CA THR A 63 -4.53 -1.96 17.96
C THR A 63 -6.03 -2.06 17.73
N TYR A 64 -6.77 -1.05 18.18
CA TYR A 64 -8.18 -0.85 17.84
C TYR A 64 -8.38 0.12 16.66
N GLY A 65 -7.34 0.77 16.14
CA GLY A 65 -7.47 1.62 14.97
C GLY A 65 -6.19 2.36 14.61
N PHE A 66 -6.19 3.01 13.44
CA PHE A 66 -5.06 3.79 12.94
C PHE A 66 -5.48 4.78 11.86
N SER A 67 -4.61 5.76 11.59
CA SER A 67 -4.69 6.61 10.40
C SER A 67 -3.57 6.30 9.41
N ILE A 68 -3.83 6.51 8.13
CA ILE A 68 -2.81 6.69 7.09
C ILE A 68 -2.68 8.18 6.84
N VAL A 69 -1.46 8.69 6.93
CA VAL A 69 -1.15 10.11 6.81
C VAL A 69 -0.15 10.33 5.69
N ASP A 70 -0.40 11.27 4.79
CA ASP A 70 0.53 11.61 3.71
C ASP A 70 1.74 12.44 4.21
N GLN A 71 2.70 12.74 3.32
CA GLN A 71 3.86 13.58 3.67
C GLN A 71 3.50 15.02 4.09
N SER A 72 2.34 15.52 3.66
CA SER A 72 1.85 16.85 4.03
C SER A 72 1.18 16.87 5.41
N GLY A 73 1.00 15.71 6.03
CA GLY A 73 0.32 15.57 7.31
C GLY A 73 -1.20 15.41 7.20
N ASN A 74 -1.75 15.25 5.98
CA ASN A 74 -3.18 15.03 5.79
C ASN A 74 -3.53 13.56 6.05
N THR A 75 -4.64 13.34 6.74
CA THR A 75 -5.21 12.02 6.90
C THR A 75 -5.91 11.61 5.61
N VAL A 76 -5.39 10.59 4.94
CA VAL A 76 -5.95 10.01 3.71
C VAL A 76 -6.79 8.76 3.98
N GLY A 77 -6.71 8.22 5.20
CA GLY A 77 -7.57 7.14 5.68
C GLY A 77 -7.58 7.12 7.20
N ASP A 78 -8.76 6.90 7.78
CA ASP A 78 -8.97 6.81 9.23
C ASP A 78 -9.85 5.59 9.53
N PHE A 79 -9.31 4.64 10.28
CA PHE A 79 -9.91 3.33 10.47
C PHE A 79 -10.03 3.00 11.96
N LEU A 80 -11.27 3.03 12.46
CA LEU A 80 -11.65 2.60 13.81
C LEU A 80 -11.69 1.08 14.00
N LEU A 81 -11.56 0.33 12.92
CA LEU A 81 -11.40 -1.12 12.87
C LEU A 81 -10.37 -1.35 11.75
N PRO A 82 -9.18 -1.89 12.05
CA PRO A 82 -8.10 -1.93 11.07
C PRO A 82 -8.43 -2.64 9.76
N GLU A 83 -9.35 -3.61 9.77
CA GLU A 83 -9.82 -4.35 8.60
C GLU A 83 -10.54 -3.47 7.58
N MET A 84 -11.14 -2.36 8.02
CA MET A 84 -11.81 -1.42 7.11
C MET A 84 -10.84 -0.75 6.12
N ALA A 85 -9.53 -0.78 6.42
CA ALA A 85 -8.54 -0.25 5.50
C ALA A 85 -8.35 -1.15 4.27
N VAL A 86 -8.68 -2.44 4.34
CA VAL A 86 -8.54 -3.36 3.20
C VAL A 86 -9.46 -2.91 2.06
N GLY A 87 -8.89 -2.77 0.87
CA GLY A 87 -9.57 -2.23 -0.31
C GLY A 87 -9.41 -0.72 -0.49
N THR A 88 -8.79 -0.01 0.46
CA THR A 88 -8.50 1.42 0.29
C THR A 88 -7.48 1.63 -0.81
N GLU A 89 -7.81 2.48 -1.78
CA GLU A 89 -6.91 2.93 -2.83
C GLU A 89 -6.09 4.12 -2.34
N LEU A 90 -4.80 4.11 -2.66
CA LEU A 90 -3.83 5.13 -2.32
C LEU A 90 -3.12 5.55 -3.60
N ALA A 91 -2.94 6.84 -3.80
CA ALA A 91 -2.14 7.34 -4.90
C ALA A 91 -0.65 6.98 -4.70
N ALA A 92 0.14 7.10 -5.77
CA ALA A 92 1.60 7.08 -5.66
C ALA A 92 2.08 8.14 -4.67
N GLY A 93 3.03 7.79 -3.80
CA GLY A 93 3.52 8.70 -2.78
C GLY A 93 4.10 8.00 -1.56
N GLU A 94 4.39 8.79 -0.52
CA GLU A 94 4.82 8.25 0.77
C GLU A 94 3.82 8.55 1.88
N TYR A 95 3.62 7.56 2.76
CA TYR A 95 2.66 7.62 3.84
C TYR A 95 3.25 7.12 5.17
N GLN A 96 2.67 7.61 6.26
CA GLN A 96 2.91 7.13 7.61
C GLN A 96 1.70 6.37 8.13
N ILE A 97 1.96 5.24 8.80
CA ILE A 97 0.94 4.47 9.52
C ILE A 97 0.96 4.94 10.97
N VAL A 98 -0.17 5.48 11.45
CA VAL A 98 -0.26 6.09 12.78
C VAL A 98 -1.28 5.32 13.63
N PRO A 99 -0.83 4.38 14.48
CA PRO A 99 -1.73 3.67 15.38
C PRO A 99 -2.35 4.60 16.42
N TYR A 100 -3.63 4.35 16.73
CA TYR A 100 -4.27 4.88 17.93
C TYR A 100 -3.82 4.11 19.15
N VAL A 101 -3.84 4.75 20.32
CA VAL A 101 -3.36 4.20 21.61
C VAL A 101 -4.43 4.41 22.67
N CYS A 102 -4.87 3.33 23.33
CA CYS A 102 -6.00 3.42 24.25
C CYS A 102 -5.49 3.79 25.63
N ALA A 103 -6.41 4.12 26.54
CA ALA A 103 -6.05 4.42 27.92
C ALA A 103 -5.46 3.19 28.65
N LYS A 104 -5.87 1.97 28.27
CA LYS A 104 -5.44 0.73 28.91
C LYS A 104 -4.13 0.18 28.35
N HIS A 105 -4.02 0.14 27.01
CA HIS A 105 -2.84 -0.37 26.31
C HIS A 105 -2.14 0.82 25.67
N ARG A 106 -1.07 1.27 26.32
CA ARG A 106 -0.26 2.41 25.90
C ARG A 106 0.80 2.03 24.87
N HIS A 107 0.65 0.89 24.19
CA HIS A 107 1.57 0.40 23.16
C HIS A 107 0.77 -0.33 22.09
N HIS A 108 0.72 0.24 20.87
CA HIS A 108 0.03 -0.36 19.74
C HIS A 108 0.90 -0.40 18.48
N HIS A 109 0.67 -1.41 17.66
CA HIS A 109 1.39 -1.70 16.43
C HIS A 109 0.42 -2.03 15.29
N VAL A 110 0.75 -1.58 14.08
CA VAL A 110 0.04 -1.89 12.83
C VAL A 110 1.04 -2.12 11.71
N GLU A 111 0.76 -3.09 10.86
CA GLU A 111 1.37 -3.29 9.56
C GLU A 111 0.31 -3.19 8.47
N VAL A 112 0.62 -2.46 7.40
CA VAL A 112 -0.27 -2.30 6.24
C VAL A 112 0.50 -2.74 5.00
N THR A 113 -0.05 -3.72 4.28
CA THR A 113 0.47 -4.14 2.97
C THR A 113 -0.40 -3.58 1.87
N VAL A 114 0.27 -3.00 0.89
CA VAL A 114 -0.33 -2.45 -0.33
C VAL A 114 0.21 -3.23 -1.51
N GLU A 115 -0.69 -3.58 -2.42
CA GLU A 115 -0.39 -4.06 -3.76
C GLU A 115 -0.42 -2.86 -4.71
N TYR A 116 0.61 -2.68 -5.53
CA TYR A 116 0.74 -1.62 -6.54
C TYR A 116 1.24 -2.20 -7.87
#